data_AF-A0A699XAY1-F1
#
_entry.id   AF-A0A699XAY1-F1
#
_cell.length_a   1.000
_cell.length_b   1.000
_cell.length_c   1.000
_cell.angle_alpha   90.00
_cell.angle_beta   90.00
_cell.angle_gamma   90.00
#
_symmetry.space_group_name_H-M   'P 1'
#
loop_
_entity.id
_entity.type
_entity.pdbx_description
1 polymer ?
#
loop_
_entity_poly.entity_id
_entity_poly.type
_entity_poly.pdbx_seq_one_letter_code
_entity_poly.pdbx_strand_id
1 'polypeptide(L)'
;MTACKEGAQRQGLLLDSQEELYKWFTQQIVRNLHVVFTMNPPSDGLGSKAATSPALFNRCVLNWFGDWSDQALYQVAYELTQSVD
;
A
#
# COMPACT_ATOMS: atom_id res chain seq x y z
N MET A 1 -4.33 -7.12 -24.75
CA MET A 1 -3.87 -5.84 -25.34
C MET A 1 -5.01 -4.95 -25.84
N THR A 2 -6.11 -5.49 -26.35
CA THR A 2 -7.28 -4.70 -26.82
C THR A 2 -7.80 -3.70 -25.78
N ALA A 3 -8.05 -4.15 -24.54
CA ALA A 3 -8.50 -3.28 -23.45
C ALA A 3 -7.49 -2.16 -23.12
N CYS A 4 -6.18 -2.44 -23.21
CA CYS A 4 -5.15 -1.42 -22.99
C CYS A 4 -5.17 -0.37 -24.10
N LYS A 5 -5.41 -0.78 -25.36
CA LYS A 5 -5.52 0.14 -26.50
C LYS A 5 -6.74 1.05 -26.39
N GLU A 6 -7.89 0.49 -26.02
CA GLU A 6 -9.10 1.28 -25.74
C GLU A 6 -8.88 2.24 -24.57
N GLY A 7 -8.23 1.78 -23.49
CA GLY A 7 -7.91 2.61 -22.34
C GLY A 7 -6.98 3.78 -22.67
N ALA A 8 -5.95 3.55 -23.48
CA ALA A 8 -5.05 4.59 -23.95
C ALA A 8 -5.78 5.60 -24.86
N GLN A 9 -6.64 5.13 -25.76
CA GLN A 9 -7.44 5.98 -26.63
C GLN A 9 -8.42 6.87 -25.85
N ARG A 10 -9.05 6.36 -24.78
CA ARG A 10 -9.89 7.18 -23.87
C ARG A 10 -9.11 8.30 -23.20
N GLN A 11 -7.80 8.13 -23.00
CA GLN A 11 -6.90 9.15 -22.47
C GLN A 11 -6.32 10.07 -23.57
N GLY A 12 -6.75 9.90 -24.84
CA GLY A 12 -6.25 10.68 -25.98
C GLY A 12 -4.83 10.31 -26.41
N LEU A 13 -4.32 9.16 -26.00
CA LEU A 13 -2.97 8.70 -26.33
C LEU A 13 -2.99 7.84 -27.59
N LEU A 14 -2.13 8.18 -28.55
CA LEU A 14 -1.86 7.38 -29.74
C LEU A 14 -0.62 6.52 -29.46
N LEU A 15 -0.85 5.22 -29.26
CA LEU A 15 0.21 4.24 -29.02
C LEU A 15 0.14 3.21 -30.17
N ASP A 16 1.21 3.15 -30.95
CA ASP A 16 1.22 2.44 -32.24
C ASP A 16 1.86 1.06 -32.12
N SER A 17 2.76 0.86 -31.16
CA SER A 17 3.40 -0.43 -30.91
C SER A 17 2.83 -1.16 -29.70
N GLN A 18 2.93 -2.50 -29.71
CA GLN A 18 2.56 -3.32 -28.55
C GLN A 18 3.46 -3.01 -27.34
N GLU A 19 4.72 -2.63 -27.56
CA GLU A 19 5.66 -2.27 -26.50
C GLU A 19 5.25 -0.97 -25.80
N GLU A 20 4.84 0.04 -26.56
CA GLU A 20 4.30 1.30 -26.03
C GLU A 20 3.05 1.07 -25.18
N LEU A 21 2.14 0.23 -25.66
CA LEU A 21 0.93 -0.13 -24.90
C LEU A 21 1.27 -0.86 -23.59
N TYR A 22 2.28 -1.73 -23.61
CA TYR A 22 2.71 -2.44 -22.40
C TYR A 22 3.39 -1.50 -21.40
N LYS A 23 4.24 -0.58 -21.87
CA LYS A 23 4.85 0.47 -21.05
C LYS A 23 3.78 1.38 -20.44
N TRP A 24 2.82 1.83 -21.22
CA TRP A 24 1.69 2.63 -20.72
C TRP A 24 0.89 1.88 -19.66
N PHE A 25 0.53 0.62 -19.92
CA PHE A 25 -0.20 -0.21 -18.96
C PHE A 25 0.56 -0.38 -17.65
N THR A 26 1.88 -0.60 -17.73
CA THR A 26 2.75 -0.70 -16.55
C THR A 26 2.74 0.59 -15.74
N GLN A 27 2.77 1.76 -16.40
CA GLN A 27 2.65 3.04 -15.72
C GLN A 27 1.28 3.22 -15.05
N GLN A 28 0.20 2.74 -15.67
CA GLN A 28 -1.11 2.75 -15.03
C GLN A 28 -1.12 1.88 -13.76
N ILE A 29 -0.47 0.72 -13.77
CA ILE A 29 -0.35 -0.12 -12.56
C ILE A 29 0.44 0.63 -11.48
N VAL A 30 1.62 1.17 -11.81
CA VAL A 30 2.47 1.87 -10.84
C VAL A 30 1.74 3.06 -10.19
N ARG A 31 0.87 3.75 -10.92
CA ARG A 31 0.11 4.90 -10.40
C ARG A 31 -1.09 4.51 -9.54
N ASN A 32 -1.74 3.40 -9.84
CA ASN A 32 -3.06 3.09 -9.28
C ASN A 32 -3.08 1.88 -8.34
N LEU A 33 -2.07 0.99 -8.40
CA LEU A 33 -2.01 -0.18 -7.55
C LEU A 33 -1.25 0.14 -6.25
N HIS A 34 -1.99 0.19 -5.16
CA HIS A 34 -1.44 0.32 -3.81
C HIS A 34 -1.61 -1.01 -3.07
N VAL A 35 -0.49 -1.60 -2.64
CA VAL A 35 -0.48 -2.84 -1.87
C VAL A 35 -0.09 -2.52 -0.43
N VAL A 36 -0.93 -2.91 0.53
CA VAL A 36 -0.70 -2.70 1.95
C VAL A 36 -0.49 -4.05 2.62
N PHE A 37 0.65 -4.19 3.29
CA PHE A 37 0.95 -5.37 4.10
C PHE A 37 0.80 -5.01 5.58
N THR A 38 0.04 -5.83 6.30
CA THR A 38 -0.10 -5.73 7.76
C THR A 38 0.58 -6.93 8.38
N MET A 39 1.51 -6.68 9.29
CA MET A 39 2.25 -7.74 10.00
C MET A 39 2.41 -7.36 11.46
N ASN A 40 2.28 -8.34 12.34
CA ASN A 40 2.63 -8.15 13.73
C ASN A 40 4.16 -8.06 13.85
N PRO A 41 4.68 -7.21 14.74
CA PRO A 41 6.10 -7.16 15.00
C PRO A 41 6.58 -8.54 15.46
N PRO A 42 7.70 -9.07 14.94
CA PRO A 42 8.23 -10.34 15.42
C PRO A 42 8.62 -10.20 16.90
N SER A 43 8.37 -11.25 17.68
CA SER A 43 8.72 -11.31 19.11
C SER A 43 10.22 -11.09 19.38
N ASP A 44 11.08 -11.37 18.40
CA ASP A 44 12.54 -11.21 18.48
C ASP A 44 13.06 -9.99 17.70
N GLY A 45 12.19 -9.00 17.47
CA GLY A 45 12.51 -7.80 16.69
C GLY A 45 12.30 -7.98 15.18
N LEU A 46 12.19 -6.85 14.47
CA LEU A 46 11.80 -6.72 13.05
C LEU A 46 12.67 -7.50 12.03
N GLY A 47 13.71 -8.20 12.48
CA GLY A 47 14.80 -8.69 11.65
C GLY A 47 14.55 -9.95 10.83
N SER A 48 13.55 -10.78 11.11
CA SER A 48 13.63 -12.18 10.61
C SER A 48 12.89 -12.50 9.29
N LYS A 49 11.74 -11.88 8.98
CA LYS A 49 10.91 -12.33 7.83
C LYS A 49 10.44 -11.25 6.85
N ALA A 50 10.15 -10.04 7.33
CA ALA A 50 9.86 -8.92 6.45
C ALA A 50 11.15 -8.38 5.80
N ALA A 51 12.23 -8.32 6.59
CA ALA A 51 13.58 -7.91 6.17
C ALA A 51 14.18 -8.77 5.05
N THR A 52 13.65 -9.98 4.87
CA THR A 52 14.18 -10.96 3.92
C THR A 52 13.64 -10.79 2.50
N SER A 53 12.66 -9.91 2.27
CA SER A 53 12.19 -9.58 0.92
C SER A 53 12.72 -8.21 0.48
N PRO A 54 13.72 -8.16 -0.40
CA PRO A 54 14.27 -6.90 -0.90
C PRO A 54 13.23 -6.03 -1.60
N ALA A 55 12.19 -6.63 -2.19
CA ALA A 55 11.10 -5.89 -2.82
C ALA A 55 10.23 -5.17 -1.79
N LEU A 56 9.94 -5.80 -0.65
CA LEU A 56 9.16 -5.16 0.42
C LEU A 56 9.95 -4.02 1.06
N PHE A 57 11.25 -4.21 1.30
CA PHE A 57 12.09 -3.17 1.91
C PHE A 57 12.38 -1.99 0.97
N ASN A 58 12.60 -2.25 -0.31
CA ASN A 58 12.97 -1.19 -1.26
C ASN A 58 11.77 -0.51 -1.94
N ARG A 59 10.57 -1.10 -1.91
CA ARG A 59 9.39 -0.58 -2.61
C ARG A 59 8.20 -0.24 -1.71
N CYS A 60 8.18 -0.71 -0.46
CA CYS A 60 7.14 -0.32 0.49
C CYS A 60 7.65 0.79 1.42
N VAL A 61 6.73 1.64 1.88
CA VAL A 61 6.97 2.53 3.00
C VAL A 61 6.69 1.74 4.27
N LEU A 62 7.69 1.64 5.15
CA LEU A 62 7.53 0.98 6.44
C LEU A 62 6.94 1.98 7.44
N ASN A 63 5.76 1.64 7.98
CA ASN A 63 5.15 2.39 9.06
C ASN A 63 5.03 1.49 10.29
N TRP A 64 5.52 1.98 11.43
CA TRP A 64 5.51 1.26 12.69
C TRP A 64 4.44 1.85 13.61
N PHE A 65 3.34 1.13 13.77
CA PHE A 65 2.26 1.53 14.68
C PHE A 65 2.53 1.13 16.13
N GLY A 66 3.36 0.10 16.37
CA GLY A 66 3.67 -0.39 17.71
C GLY A 66 2.42 -0.73 18.52
N ASP A 67 2.58 -0.71 19.84
CA ASP A 67 1.48 -0.78 20.79
C ASP A 67 0.85 0.60 20.97
N TRP A 68 -0.39 0.63 21.46
CA TRP A 68 -1.08 1.89 21.76
C TRP A 68 -0.38 2.64 22.89
N SER A 69 -0.27 3.96 22.75
CA SER A 69 0.21 4.82 23.83
C SER A 69 -0.83 4.96 24.93
N ASP A 70 -0.38 5.34 26.13
CA ASP A 70 -1.27 5.62 27.27
C ASP A 70 -2.34 6.67 26.92
N GLN A 71 -1.98 7.67 26.11
CA GLN A 71 -2.92 8.68 25.64
C GLN A 71 -3.97 8.10 24.69
N ALA A 72 -3.58 7.20 23.78
CA ALA A 72 -4.52 6.53 22.89
C ALA A 72 -5.47 5.62 23.67
N LEU A 73 -4.95 4.87 24.65
CA LEU A 73 -5.74 4.06 25.57
C LEU A 73 -6.74 4.91 26.36
N TYR A 74 -6.30 6.05 26.91
CA TYR A 74 -7.17 6.98 27.62
C TYR A 74 -8.28 7.54 26.71
N GLN A 75 -7.93 7.98 25.50
CA GLN A 75 -8.89 8.53 24.54
C GLN A 75 -9.99 7.52 24.21
N VAL A 76 -9.60 6.26 23.95
CA VAL A 76 -10.54 5.19 23.63
C VAL A 76 -11.41 4.85 24.84
N ALA A 77 -10.81 4.76 26.03
CA ALA A 77 -11.57 4.51 27.26
C ALA A 77 -12.60 5.64 27.52
N TYR A 78 -12.17 6.90 27.42
CA TYR A 78 -13.01 8.08 27.62
C TYR A 78 -14.21 8.10 26.68
N GLU A 79 -13.98 7.89 25.37
CA GLU A 79 -15.05 7.85 24.36
C GLU A 79 -16.04 6.70 24.61
N LEU A 80 -15.54 5.52 25.01
CA LEU A 80 -16.40 4.37 25.32
C LEU A 80 -17.24 4.58 26.58
N THR A 81 -16.71 5.25 27.61
CA THR A 81 -17.42 5.48 28.88
C THR A 81 -18.33 6.71 28.85
N GLN A 82 -18.23 7.56 27.84
CA GLN A 82 -18.99 8.82 27.73
C GLN A 82 -20.51 8.64 27.77
N SER A 83 -21.02 7.48 27.33
CA SER A 83 -22.46 7.18 27.32
C SER A 83 -23.01 6.61 28.63
N VAL A 84 -22.13 6.35 29.60
CA VAL A 84 -22.48 5.74 30.90
C VAL A 84 -22.75 6.83 31.95
N ASP A 85 -22.27 8.05 31.73
CA ASP A 85 -22.64 9.26 32.48
C ASP A 85 -23.83 9.98 31.83
#